data_AF-A0A956X752-F1
#
_entry.id   AF-A0A956X752-F1
#
_cell.length_a   1.000
_cell.length_b   1.000
_cell.length_c   1.000
_cell.angle_alpha   90.00
_cell.angle_beta   90.00
_cell.angle_gamma   90.00
#
_symmetry.space_group_name_H-M   'P 1'
#
loop_
_entity.id
_entity.type
_entity.pdbx_description
1 polymer ?
#
loop_
_entity_poly.entity_id
_entity_poly.type
_entity_poly.pdbx_seq_one_letter_code
_entity_poly.pdbx_strand_id
1 'polypeptide(L)'
;ELLADSLEGYFDDLVQQIAAKTMDTPIWENHEADELVFAHVAEHAELYRVLLGENGMGYVINRIIDYIAQYSEAQFRAGLEGSALQAPIEIMARHVAGSLYALITWWLMNDMPYTPREMAEMTTRLCAAGTVPAYVPDKVTR
;
A
#
# COMPACT_ATOMS: atom_id res chain seq x y z
N GLU A 1 -12.00 21.65 -3.09
CA GLU A 1 -11.10 21.62 -1.92
C GLU A 1 -11.67 20.75 -0.79
N LEU A 2 -12.83 21.06 -0.20
CA LEU A 2 -13.42 20.30 0.93
C LEU A 2 -13.57 18.77 0.76
N LEU A 3 -13.80 18.27 -0.45
CA LEU A 3 -14.02 16.84 -0.70
C LEU A 3 -12.71 16.03 -0.67
N ALA A 4 -11.60 16.65 -1.08
CA ALA A 4 -10.29 16.03 -1.04
C ALA A 4 -9.73 15.98 0.39
N ASP A 5 -9.85 17.09 1.12
CA ASP A 5 -9.41 17.16 2.52
C ASP A 5 -10.20 16.18 3.41
N SER A 6 -11.49 15.97 3.12
CA SER A 6 -12.31 14.97 3.81
C SER A 6 -11.88 13.52 3.50
N LEU A 7 -11.45 13.26 2.26
CA LEU A 7 -10.93 11.94 1.86
C LEU A 7 -9.55 11.68 2.48
N GLU A 8 -8.69 12.69 2.59
CA GLU A 8 -7.39 12.59 3.24
C GLU A 8 -7.53 12.19 4.71
N GLY A 9 -8.41 12.85 5.46
CA GLY A 9 -8.69 12.47 6.86
C GLY A 9 -9.24 11.05 7.00
N TYR A 10 -10.08 10.61 6.05
CA TYR A 10 -10.57 9.23 6.03
C TYR A 10 -9.47 8.21 5.74
N PHE A 11 -8.57 8.51 4.79
CA PHE A 11 -7.42 7.65 4.50
C PHE A 11 -6.42 7.61 5.67
N ASP A 12 -6.23 8.72 6.37
CA ASP A 12 -5.43 8.77 7.59
C ASP A 12 -5.96 7.83 8.66
N ASP A 13 -7.27 7.86 8.90
CA ASP A 13 -7.91 6.98 9.87
C ASP A 13 -7.78 5.49 9.47
N LEU A 14 -7.94 5.19 8.17
CA LEU A 14 -7.77 3.84 7.64
C LEU A 14 -6.33 3.34 7.83
N VAL A 15 -5.33 4.16 7.48
CA VAL A 15 -3.93 3.78 7.58
C VAL A 15 -3.47 3.66 9.02
N GLN A 16 -3.97 4.50 9.93
CA GLN A 16 -3.72 4.32 11.36
C GLN A 16 -4.31 2.99 11.88
N GLN A 17 -5.50 2.61 11.43
CA GLN A 17 -6.11 1.32 11.79
C GLN A 17 -5.32 0.12 11.26
N ILE A 18 -4.86 0.19 10.00
CA ILE A 18 -4.02 -0.85 9.40
C ILE A 18 -2.68 -0.92 10.13
N ALA A 19 -2.01 0.21 10.32
CA ALA A 19 -0.72 0.29 11.03
C ALA A 19 -0.84 -0.30 12.45
N ALA A 20 -1.86 0.07 13.22
CA ALA A 20 -2.09 -0.46 14.56
C ALA A 20 -2.27 -1.98 14.59
N LYS A 21 -2.79 -2.58 13.52
CA LYS A 21 -2.97 -4.03 13.39
C LYS A 21 -1.72 -4.77 12.89
N THR A 22 -0.75 -4.05 12.35
CA THR A 22 0.37 -4.60 11.55
C THR A 22 1.75 -4.23 12.09
N MET A 23 1.80 -3.55 13.24
CA MET A 23 2.97 -2.90 13.86
C MET A 23 4.22 -3.78 14.04
N ASP A 24 4.08 -5.10 14.13
CA ASP A 24 5.18 -6.00 14.50
C ASP A 24 5.88 -6.67 13.30
N THR A 25 5.34 -6.55 12.09
CA THR A 25 5.87 -7.21 10.87
C THR A 25 6.28 -6.17 9.83
N PRO A 26 7.50 -6.23 9.27
CA PRO A 26 7.92 -5.30 8.22
C PRO A 26 6.96 -5.31 7.03
N ILE A 27 6.71 -4.14 6.41
CA ILE A 27 5.72 -4.00 5.33
C ILE A 27 5.98 -4.91 4.12
N TRP A 28 7.23 -5.36 3.92
CA TRP A 28 7.61 -6.27 2.84
C TRP A 28 7.42 -7.77 3.17
N GLU A 29 7.06 -8.09 4.41
CA GLU A 29 6.73 -9.44 4.89
C GLU A 29 5.25 -9.53 5.32
N ASN A 30 4.51 -8.41 5.25
CA ASN A 30 3.20 -8.28 5.87
C ASN A 30 2.05 -8.29 4.86
N HIS A 31 1.60 -9.50 4.51
CA HIS A 31 0.41 -9.69 3.69
C HIS A 31 -0.90 -9.32 4.42
N GLU A 32 -0.90 -9.26 5.75
CA GLU A 32 -2.08 -8.88 6.53
C GLU A 32 -2.41 -7.38 6.34
N ALA A 33 -1.40 -6.53 6.18
CA ALA A 33 -1.59 -5.12 5.86
C ALA A 33 -2.28 -4.93 4.50
N ASP A 34 -1.76 -5.61 3.47
CA ASP A 34 -2.36 -5.58 2.13
C ASP A 34 -3.77 -6.19 2.15
N GLU A 35 -4.01 -7.26 2.92
CA GLU A 35 -5.33 -7.89 3.04
C GLU A 35 -6.36 -6.93 3.64
N LEU A 36 -5.99 -6.17 4.68
CA LEU A 36 -6.88 -5.16 5.25
C LEU A 36 -7.22 -4.07 4.22
N VAL A 37 -6.28 -3.67 3.38
CA VAL A 37 -6.56 -2.72 2.28
C VAL A 37 -7.54 -3.32 1.28
N PHE A 38 -7.29 -4.52 0.77
CA PHE A 38 -8.19 -5.16 -0.20
C PHE A 38 -9.58 -5.45 0.39
N ALA A 39 -9.65 -5.85 1.67
CA ALA A 39 -10.91 -6.10 2.37
C ALA A 39 -11.72 -4.82 2.53
N HIS A 40 -11.07 -3.72 2.89
CA HIS A 40 -11.69 -2.42 3.00
C HIS A 40 -12.21 -1.91 1.64
N VAL A 41 -11.43 -2.11 0.57
CA VAL A 41 -11.88 -1.77 -0.79
C VAL A 41 -13.10 -2.61 -1.18
N ALA A 42 -13.13 -3.90 -0.87
CA ALA A 42 -14.30 -4.76 -1.14
C ALA A 42 -15.54 -4.32 -0.34
N GLU A 43 -15.38 -3.98 0.94
CA GLU A 43 -16.46 -3.50 1.79
C GLU A 43 -17.08 -2.19 1.25
N HIS A 44 -16.27 -1.34 0.62
CA HIS A 44 -16.67 -0.06 0.07
C HIS A 44 -16.58 0.00 -1.47
N ALA A 45 -16.81 -1.12 -2.16
CA ALA A 45 -16.55 -1.27 -3.59
C ALA A 45 -17.19 -0.19 -4.46
N GLU A 46 -18.45 0.18 -4.21
CA GLU A 46 -19.16 1.22 -4.97
C GLU A 46 -18.48 2.59 -4.86
N LEU A 47 -18.03 2.95 -3.65
CA LEU A 47 -17.30 4.21 -3.42
C LEU A 47 -15.99 4.20 -4.20
N TYR A 48 -15.19 3.14 -4.05
CA TYR A 48 -13.90 3.04 -4.74
C TYR A 48 -14.07 2.93 -6.26
N ARG A 49 -15.17 2.36 -6.78
CA ARG A 49 -15.45 2.35 -8.22
C ARG A 49 -15.67 3.77 -8.76
N VAL A 50 -16.37 4.61 -8.01
CA VAL A 50 -16.56 6.03 -8.35
C VAL A 50 -15.25 6.81 -8.26
N LEU A 51 -14.45 6.56 -7.22
CA LEU A 51 -13.19 7.28 -6.99
C LEU A 51 -12.07 6.89 -7.96
N LEU A 52 -11.96 5.60 -8.30
CA LEU A 52 -10.84 5.03 -9.07
C LEU A 52 -11.19 4.71 -10.53
N GLY A 53 -12.47 4.77 -10.91
CA GLY A 53 -12.92 4.50 -12.28
C GLY A 53 -12.54 5.58 -13.30
N GLU A 54 -12.94 5.41 -14.56
CA GLU A 54 -12.55 6.28 -15.69
C GLU A 54 -12.89 7.77 -15.51
N ASN A 55 -13.93 8.06 -14.72
CA ASN A 55 -14.37 9.43 -14.40
C ASN A 55 -13.88 9.90 -13.02
N GLY A 56 -13.00 9.14 -12.38
CA GLY A 56 -12.39 9.49 -11.10
C GLY A 56 -11.59 10.78 -11.19
N MET A 57 -11.47 11.48 -10.07
CA MET A 57 -10.66 12.70 -10.02
C MET A 57 -9.19 12.34 -9.98
N GLY A 58 -8.47 12.50 -11.09
CA GLY A 58 -7.03 12.18 -11.20
C GLY A 58 -6.14 12.80 -10.10
N TYR A 59 -6.54 13.95 -9.56
CA TYR A 59 -5.89 14.57 -8.41
C TYR A 59 -6.03 13.74 -7.11
N VAL A 60 -7.19 13.13 -6.85
CA VAL A 60 -7.42 12.24 -5.69
C VAL A 60 -6.56 10.98 -5.81
N ILE A 61 -6.44 10.43 -7.02
CA ILE A 61 -5.57 9.29 -7.32
C ILE A 61 -4.11 9.62 -6.99
N ASN A 62 -3.60 10.75 -7.47
CA ASN A 62 -2.24 11.18 -7.16
C ASN A 62 -2.02 11.36 -5.66
N ARG A 63 -3.01 11.89 -4.94
CA ARG A 63 -2.94 12.09 -3.49
C ARG A 63 -2.88 10.76 -2.72
N ILE A 64 -3.66 9.75 -3.13
CA ILE A 64 -3.61 8.39 -2.57
C ILE A 64 -2.24 7.76 -2.80
N ILE A 65 -1.70 7.87 -4.02
CA ILE A 65 -0.38 7.33 -4.35
C ILE A 65 0.70 8.03 -3.52
N ASP A 66 0.69 9.35 -3.43
CA ASP A 66 1.66 10.11 -2.63
C ASP A 66 1.56 9.75 -1.14
N TYR A 67 0.34 9.53 -0.64
CA TYR A 67 0.11 9.10 0.73
C TYR A 67 0.74 7.73 1.02
N ILE A 68 0.42 6.72 0.20
CA ILE A 68 0.97 5.37 0.36
C ILE A 68 2.49 5.41 0.23
N ALA A 69 3.03 6.20 -0.71
CA ALA A 69 4.46 6.34 -0.89
C ALA A 69 5.13 6.94 0.36
N GLN A 70 4.57 7.99 0.96
CA GLN A 70 5.12 8.59 2.19
C GLN A 70 5.12 7.59 3.35
N TYR A 71 4.03 6.83 3.51
CA TYR A 71 3.95 5.78 4.52
C TYR A 71 5.01 4.68 4.28
N SER A 72 5.10 4.14 3.06
CA SER A 72 6.09 3.12 2.71
C SER A 72 7.54 3.62 2.89
N GLU A 73 7.82 4.87 2.51
CA GLU A 73 9.13 5.48 2.71
C GLU A 73 9.52 5.53 4.20
N ALA A 74 8.60 5.93 5.07
CA ALA A 74 8.86 5.97 6.52
C ALA A 74 9.19 4.57 7.07
N GLN A 75 8.46 3.54 6.62
CA GLN A 75 8.68 2.14 7.02
C GLN A 75 10.02 1.60 6.50
N PHE A 76 10.37 1.88 5.24
CA PHE A 76 11.66 1.50 4.67
C PHE A 76 12.83 2.19 5.38
N ARG A 77 12.72 3.48 5.70
CA ARG A 77 13.78 4.20 6.45
C ARG A 77 13.98 3.60 7.84
N ALA A 78 12.90 3.20 8.51
CA ALA A 78 12.96 2.61 9.84
C ALA A 78 13.50 1.17 9.84
N GLY A 79 13.17 0.37 8.82
CA GLY A 79 13.46 -1.07 8.85
C GLY A 79 14.57 -1.56 7.92
N LEU A 80 15.02 -0.76 6.94
CA LEU A 80 16.10 -1.12 6.01
C LEU A 80 17.42 -0.39 6.31
N GLU A 81 17.57 0.20 7.49
CA GLU A 81 18.81 0.84 7.89
C GLU A 81 20.00 -0.15 7.79
N GLY A 82 21.07 0.27 7.10
CA GLY A 82 22.25 -0.59 6.87
C GLY A 82 22.08 -1.69 5.82
N SER A 83 20.91 -1.80 5.17
CA SER A 83 20.68 -2.79 4.10
C SER A 83 21.21 -2.31 2.75
N ALA A 84 21.56 -3.25 1.86
CA ALA A 84 21.98 -2.96 0.50
C ALA A 84 20.75 -2.69 -0.39
N LEU A 85 20.28 -1.44 -0.42
CA LEU A 85 19.07 -1.05 -1.14
C LEU A 85 19.19 -1.31 -2.65
N GLN A 86 18.11 -1.78 -3.28
CA GLN A 86 18.06 -1.99 -4.73
C GLN A 86 17.93 -0.68 -5.53
N ALA A 87 17.37 0.36 -4.90
CA ALA A 87 17.17 1.70 -5.46
C ALA A 87 17.09 2.72 -4.31
N PRO A 88 17.06 4.04 -4.58
CA PRO A 88 16.74 5.03 -3.56
C PRO A 88 15.38 4.75 -2.91
N ILE A 89 15.26 4.97 -1.60
CA ILE A 89 14.07 4.60 -0.81
C ILE A 89 12.80 5.23 -1.40
N GLU A 90 12.87 6.49 -1.82
CA GLU A 90 11.75 7.21 -2.42
C GLU A 90 11.25 6.56 -3.73
N ILE A 91 12.16 5.93 -4.49
CA ILE A 91 11.80 5.19 -5.71
C ILE A 91 11.12 3.87 -5.35
N MET A 92 11.65 3.16 -4.36
CA MET A 92 11.06 1.92 -3.85
C MET A 92 9.64 2.16 -3.29
N ALA A 93 9.47 3.23 -2.53
CA ALA A 93 8.19 3.63 -1.95
C ALA A 93 7.16 4.01 -3.02
N ARG A 94 7.55 4.80 -4.03
CA ARG A 94 6.69 5.11 -5.17
C ARG A 94 6.31 3.88 -5.98
N HIS A 95 7.22 2.91 -6.13
CA HIS A 95 6.93 1.65 -6.81
C HIS A 95 5.86 0.85 -6.07
N VAL A 96 5.95 0.72 -4.74
CA VAL A 96 4.94 0.02 -3.91
C VAL A 96 3.59 0.71 -4.04
N ALA A 97 3.54 2.04 -3.86
CA ALA A 97 2.31 2.81 -3.96
C ALA A 97 1.64 2.69 -5.32
N GLY A 98 2.42 2.82 -6.40
CA GLY A 98 1.91 2.69 -7.77
C GLY A 98 1.42 1.27 -8.09
N SER A 99 2.16 0.25 -7.63
CA SER A 99 1.79 -1.17 -7.84
C SER A 99 0.51 -1.53 -7.10
N LEU A 100 0.40 -1.15 -5.82
CA LEU A 100 -0.79 -1.40 -5.01
C LEU A 100 -2.02 -0.70 -5.63
N TYR A 101 -1.89 0.58 -6.01
CA TYR A 101 -2.94 1.32 -6.70
C TYR A 101 -3.39 0.61 -8.00
N ALA A 102 -2.44 0.19 -8.84
CA ALA A 102 -2.75 -0.45 -10.10
C ALA A 102 -3.48 -1.79 -9.91
N LEU A 103 -3.04 -2.61 -8.95
CA LEU A 103 -3.64 -3.91 -8.67
C LEU A 103 -5.03 -3.79 -8.03
N ILE A 104 -5.22 -2.86 -7.08
CA ILE A 104 -6.54 -2.56 -6.50
C ILE A 104 -7.51 -2.12 -7.58
N THR A 105 -7.09 -1.18 -8.43
CA THR A 105 -7.95 -0.62 -9.48
C THR A 105 -8.36 -1.72 -10.47
N TRP A 106 -7.39 -2.50 -10.97
CA TRP A 106 -7.69 -3.61 -11.87
C TRP A 106 -8.64 -4.63 -11.22
N TRP A 107 -8.33 -5.07 -10.00
CA TRP A 107 -9.12 -6.06 -9.29
C TRP A 107 -10.56 -5.60 -9.08
N LEU A 108 -10.75 -4.35 -8.64
CA LEU A 108 -12.07 -3.77 -8.41
C LEU A 108 -12.89 -3.59 -9.71
N MET A 109 -12.24 -3.12 -10.78
CA MET A 109 -12.91 -2.90 -12.07
C MET A 109 -13.29 -4.20 -12.78
N ASN A 110 -12.68 -5.33 -12.40
CA ASN A 110 -12.95 -6.64 -12.97
C ASN A 110 -13.82 -7.52 -12.04
N ASP A 111 -14.64 -6.87 -11.21
CA ASP A 111 -15.57 -7.52 -10.27
C ASP A 111 -14.90 -8.44 -9.23
N MET A 112 -13.71 -8.04 -8.77
CA MET A 112 -12.97 -8.68 -7.69
C MET A 112 -12.82 -10.21 -7.92
N PRO A 113 -12.13 -10.63 -9.00
CA PRO A 113 -12.08 -12.04 -9.42
C PRO A 113 -11.30 -12.95 -8.46
N TYR A 114 -10.60 -12.36 -7.50
CA TYR A 114 -9.85 -13.02 -6.44
C TYR A 114 -10.34 -12.53 -5.07
N THR A 115 -10.15 -13.33 -4.03
CA THR A 115 -10.43 -12.86 -2.67
C THR A 115 -9.44 -11.78 -2.23
N PRO A 116 -9.79 -10.91 -1.26
CA PRO A 116 -8.87 -9.92 -0.70
C PRO A 116 -7.53 -10.51 -0.26
N ARG A 117 -7.57 -11.67 0.40
CA ARG A 117 -6.39 -12.40 0.86
C ARG A 117 -5.49 -12.86 -0.29
N GLU A 118 -6.07 -13.44 -1.35
CA GLU A 118 -5.29 -13.87 -2.52
C GLU A 118 -4.61 -12.69 -3.22
N MET A 119 -5.30 -11.55 -3.34
CA MET A 119 -4.72 -10.33 -3.90
C MET A 119 -3.62 -9.75 -3.02
N ALA A 120 -3.80 -9.77 -1.70
CA ALA A 120 -2.79 -9.32 -0.76
C ALA A 120 -1.52 -10.16 -0.86
N GLU A 121 -1.64 -11.49 -0.79
CA GLU A 121 -0.51 -12.41 -0.95
C GLU A 121 0.24 -12.20 -2.27
N MET A 122 -0.47 -11.98 -3.39
CA MET A 122 0.16 -11.68 -4.67
C MET A 122 0.86 -10.32 -4.68
N THR A 123 0.21 -9.30 -4.12
CA THR A 123 0.72 -7.92 -4.09
C THR A 123 1.96 -7.82 -3.23
N THR A 124 1.93 -8.35 -2.00
CA THR A 124 3.08 -8.35 -1.09
C THR A 124 4.28 -9.03 -1.75
N ARG A 125 4.10 -10.20 -2.38
CA ARG A 125 5.20 -10.91 -3.06
C ARG A 125 5.79 -10.11 -4.22
N LEU A 126 4.95 -9.50 -5.04
CA LEU A 126 5.41 -8.71 -6.20
C LEU A 126 6.16 -7.45 -5.76
N CYS A 127 5.59 -6.72 -4.80
CA CYS A 127 6.21 -5.52 -4.23
C CYS A 127 7.52 -5.87 -3.50
N ALA A 128 7.54 -6.96 -2.71
CA ALA A 128 8.74 -7.40 -2.01
C ALA A 128 9.86 -7.81 -2.97
N ALA A 129 9.57 -8.52 -4.06
CA ALA A 129 10.58 -8.89 -5.04
C ALA A 129 11.25 -7.66 -5.70
N GLY A 130 10.50 -6.56 -5.86
CA GLY A 130 11.00 -5.30 -6.42
C GLY A 130 11.64 -4.34 -5.41
N THR A 131 11.55 -4.62 -4.10
CA THR A 131 11.98 -3.68 -3.05
C THR A 131 12.87 -4.29 -1.97
N VAL A 132 12.78 -5.59 -1.69
CA VAL A 132 13.58 -6.25 -0.67
C VAL A 132 14.96 -6.55 -1.23
N PRO A 133 16.05 -6.05 -0.61
CA PRO A 133 17.41 -6.44 -0.96
C PRO A 133 17.61 -7.96 -0.97
N ALA A 134 18.57 -8.44 -1.76
CA ALA A 134 19.01 -9.84 -1.70
C ALA A 134 19.55 -10.25 -0.31
N TYR A 135 19.81 -9.28 0.56
CA TYR A 135 20.26 -9.48 1.94
C TYR A 135 19.64 -8.42 2.87
N VAL A 136 18.83 -8.87 3.82
CA VAL A 136 18.39 -8.09 4.98
C VAL A 136 19.17 -8.63 6.18
N PRO A 137 20.02 -7.83 6.85
CA PRO A 137 20.76 -8.31 8.01
C PRO A 137 19.78 -8.71 9.13
N ASP A 138 20.10 -9.79 9.85
CA ASP A 138 19.33 -10.21 11.03
C ASP A 138 19.16 -9.02 11.98
N LYS A 139 17.93 -8.74 12.41
CA LYS A 139 17.67 -7.76 13.46
C LYS A 139 18.58 -8.12 14.64
N VAL A 140 19.51 -7.24 15.01
CA VAL A 140 20.22 -7.36 16.29
C VAL A 140 19.14 -7.28 17.35
N THR A 141 18.72 -8.44 17.86
CA THR A 141 17.81 -8.57 18.98
C THR A 141 18.42 -7.76 20.11
N ARG A 142 17.78 -6.65 20.47
CA ARG A 142 18.17 -5.82 21.60
C ARG A 142 17.10 -5.85 22.65
#